data_AF-A0A9E5Y933-F1
#
_entry.id   AF-A0A9E5Y933-F1
#
_cell.length_a   1.000
_cell.length_b   1.000
_cell.length_c   1.000
_cell.angle_alpha   90.00
_cell.angle_beta   90.00
_cell.angle_gamma   90.00
#
_symmetry.space_group_name_H-M   'P 1'
#
loop_
_entity.id
_entity.type
_entity.pdbx_description
1 polymer ?
#
loop_
_entity_poly.entity_id
_entity_poly.type
_entity_poly.pdbx_seq_one_letter_code
_entity_poly.pdbx_strand_id
1 'polypeptide(L)'
;MKTVREKLTCLVFGAGLLAATLSLAGWYAAGCSLAGLAAGTAAGVLLVTGAVYFFNVSFSRTLKEYLEWSAGMAEGKFDYNFKHERKEKDMARFFENVLKMNKGVGKYTLEVQKQAQVLADAARKIFSSTEQISSGSREQSLQVQNMHQAIEELAAAAGESAQKAERAAEVARTSLDTVTTGAEAIEKISGGMQLIYQRIEELGFISAKIGQIVEVIDSIAGQTNLLALNAAIEAARAGDHGKGFAVVADEVRKLAETSGKATKEITALVTGIGESTAAAASAVKQGVALTEEAGRQFREITALIQNTLDVMMKISKKSRHEAESTGTLVNVAESIAAVTREAAASTVETASSAQELAAIADRLKQDADLVKKSFQSGLS
;
A
#
# COMPACT_ATOMS: atom_id res chain seq x y z
N MET A 1 74.19 -15.06 -29.65
CA MET A 1 75.53 -14.64 -29.17
C MET A 1 76.60 -15.71 -29.35
N LYS A 2 76.38 -16.98 -28.97
CA LYS A 2 77.35 -18.08 -29.23
C LYS A 2 77.72 -18.22 -30.71
N THR A 3 76.74 -18.16 -31.60
CA THR A 3 76.86 -18.22 -33.06
C THR A 3 77.64 -17.04 -33.68
N VAL A 4 77.41 -15.81 -33.22
CA VAL A 4 78.16 -14.63 -33.68
C VAL A 4 79.61 -14.73 -33.20
N ARG A 5 79.82 -15.13 -31.94
CA ARG A 5 81.16 -15.37 -31.39
C ARG A 5 81.89 -16.47 -32.15
N GLU A 6 81.22 -17.58 -32.43
CA GLU A 6 81.75 -18.72 -33.21
C GLU A 6 82.12 -18.32 -34.63
N LYS A 7 81.28 -17.54 -35.31
CA LYS A 7 81.59 -17.01 -36.64
C LYS A 7 82.73 -16.00 -36.61
N LEU A 8 82.77 -15.12 -35.62
CA LEU A 8 83.88 -14.18 -35.44
C LEU A 8 85.19 -14.94 -35.21
N THR A 9 85.17 -15.97 -34.36
CA THR A 9 86.32 -16.84 -34.16
C THR A 9 86.68 -17.59 -35.44
N CYS A 10 85.73 -18.15 -36.19
CA CYS A 10 86.04 -18.81 -37.47
C CYS A 10 86.61 -17.84 -38.51
N LEU A 11 86.14 -16.58 -38.55
CA LEU A 11 86.60 -15.58 -39.49
C LEU A 11 88.01 -15.08 -39.12
N VAL A 12 88.28 -14.84 -37.84
CA VAL A 12 89.60 -14.47 -37.32
C VAL A 12 90.60 -15.63 -37.43
N PHE A 13 90.19 -16.85 -37.09
CA PHE A 13 91.03 -18.04 -37.17
C PHE A 13 91.30 -18.46 -38.62
N GLY A 14 90.27 -18.37 -39.47
CA GLY A 14 90.38 -18.63 -40.91
C GLY A 14 91.24 -17.58 -41.63
N ALA A 15 91.07 -16.30 -41.32
CA ALA A 15 91.93 -15.24 -41.84
C ALA A 15 93.36 -15.37 -41.31
N GLY A 16 93.55 -15.78 -40.05
CA GLY A 16 94.86 -16.04 -39.46
C GLY A 16 95.59 -17.21 -40.11
N LEU A 17 94.88 -18.31 -40.41
CA LEU A 17 95.40 -19.44 -41.19
C LEU A 17 95.80 -19.01 -42.61
N LEU A 18 94.96 -18.22 -43.29
CA LEU A 18 95.29 -17.67 -44.61
C LEU A 18 96.53 -16.76 -44.57
N ALA A 19 96.64 -15.90 -43.56
CA ALA A 19 97.81 -15.04 -43.35
C ALA A 19 99.09 -15.87 -43.13
N ALA A 20 99.01 -16.95 -42.36
CA ALA A 20 100.14 -17.86 -42.14
C ALA A 20 100.56 -18.56 -43.45
N THR A 21 99.60 -19.02 -44.26
CA THR A 21 99.89 -19.65 -45.56
C THR A 21 100.49 -18.68 -46.57
N LEU A 22 100.03 -17.42 -46.60
CA LEU A 22 100.59 -16.36 -47.45
C LEU A 22 102.01 -15.98 -47.02
N SER A 23 102.29 -16.02 -45.72
CA SER A 23 103.62 -15.80 -45.18
C SER A 23 104.61 -16.89 -45.62
N LEU A 24 104.19 -18.16 -45.54
CA LEU A 24 104.98 -19.31 -46.00
C LEU A 24 105.14 -19.33 -47.53
N ALA A 25 104.08 -19.01 -48.28
CA ALA A 25 104.12 -18.95 -49.74
C ALA A 25 105.01 -17.81 -50.24
N GLY A 26 104.95 -16.63 -49.62
CA GLY A 26 105.84 -15.50 -49.91
C GLY A 26 107.31 -15.80 -49.61
N TRP A 27 107.58 -16.54 -48.53
CA TRP A 27 108.92 -17.00 -48.20
C TRP A 27 109.48 -18.00 -49.22
N TYR A 28 108.65 -18.95 -49.67
CA TYR A 28 109.02 -19.95 -50.68
C TYR A 28 109.26 -19.32 -52.06
N ALA A 29 108.37 -18.42 -52.50
CA ALA A 29 108.47 -17.78 -53.81
C ALA A 29 109.68 -16.84 -53.96
N ALA A 30 110.16 -16.26 -52.85
CA ALA A 30 111.30 -15.33 -52.84
C ALA A 30 112.65 -16.00 -52.54
N GLY A 31 112.76 -17.33 -52.73
CA GLY A 31 114.01 -18.07 -52.59
C GLY A 31 114.55 -18.14 -51.17
N CYS A 32 113.68 -18.32 -50.16
CA CYS A 32 114.06 -18.37 -48.74
C CYS A 32 114.65 -17.07 -48.16
N SER A 33 114.39 -15.91 -48.78
CA SER A 33 114.86 -14.62 -48.27
C SER A 33 114.00 -14.07 -47.11
N LEU A 34 114.64 -13.38 -46.16
CA LEU A 34 113.96 -12.70 -45.04
C LEU A 34 112.94 -11.65 -45.53
N ALA A 35 113.21 -11.04 -46.69
CA ALA A 35 112.33 -10.05 -47.32
C ALA A 35 111.00 -10.65 -47.83
N GLY A 36 111.02 -11.87 -48.38
CA GLY A 36 109.80 -12.55 -48.84
C GLY A 36 108.86 -12.97 -47.71
N LEU A 37 109.44 -13.36 -46.56
CA LEU A 37 108.69 -13.68 -45.35
C LEU A 37 108.03 -12.41 -44.76
N ALA A 38 108.75 -11.28 -44.74
CA ALA A 38 108.21 -9.99 -44.29
C ALA A 38 107.10 -9.45 -45.20
N ALA A 39 107.22 -9.62 -46.52
CA ALA A 39 106.17 -9.23 -47.47
C ALA A 39 104.90 -10.09 -47.32
N GLY A 40 105.07 -11.41 -47.13
CA GLY A 40 103.94 -12.33 -46.92
C GLY A 40 103.22 -12.11 -45.60
N THR A 41 103.94 -11.80 -44.52
CA THR A 41 103.32 -11.46 -43.22
C THR A 41 102.61 -10.12 -43.28
N ALA A 42 103.18 -9.11 -43.94
CA ALA A 42 102.51 -7.81 -44.13
C ALA A 42 101.19 -7.96 -44.93
N ALA A 43 101.20 -8.74 -46.02
CA ALA A 43 100.00 -9.02 -46.80
C ALA A 43 98.95 -9.82 -46.00
N GLY A 44 99.39 -10.80 -45.21
CA GLY A 44 98.53 -11.58 -44.32
C GLY A 44 97.89 -10.73 -43.23
N VAL A 45 98.66 -9.86 -42.58
CA VAL A 45 98.16 -8.92 -41.56
C VAL A 45 97.12 -7.98 -42.17
N LEU A 46 97.39 -7.38 -43.34
CA LEU A 46 96.45 -6.50 -44.04
C LEU A 46 95.13 -7.18 -44.40
N LEU A 47 95.17 -8.46 -44.79
CA LEU A 47 93.95 -9.23 -45.07
C LEU A 47 93.15 -9.51 -43.79
N VAL A 48 93.81 -9.86 -42.69
CA VAL A 48 93.13 -10.09 -41.40
C VAL A 48 92.53 -8.79 -40.88
N THR A 49 93.28 -7.67 -40.86
CA THR A 49 92.74 -6.38 -40.44
C THR A 49 91.65 -5.89 -41.38
N GLY A 50 91.77 -6.09 -42.69
CA GLY A 50 90.73 -5.78 -43.66
C GLY A 50 89.45 -6.59 -43.45
N ALA A 51 89.55 -7.90 -43.22
CA ALA A 51 88.41 -8.77 -42.95
C ALA A 51 87.74 -8.45 -41.61
N VAL A 52 88.53 -8.19 -40.55
CA VAL A 52 88.02 -7.75 -39.24
C VAL A 52 87.38 -6.38 -39.33
N TYR A 53 87.98 -5.43 -40.06
CA TYR A 53 87.42 -4.11 -40.28
C TYR A 53 86.10 -4.18 -41.07
N PHE A 54 86.06 -4.96 -42.15
CA PHE A 54 84.83 -5.14 -42.95
C PHE A 54 83.73 -5.80 -42.14
N PHE A 55 84.04 -6.84 -41.36
CA PHE A 55 83.08 -7.46 -40.45
C PHE A 55 82.61 -6.47 -39.39
N ASN A 56 83.52 -5.71 -38.78
CA ASN A 56 83.18 -4.72 -37.76
C ASN A 56 82.28 -3.61 -38.34
N VAL A 57 82.61 -3.06 -39.51
CA VAL A 57 81.79 -2.04 -40.19
C VAL A 57 80.43 -2.62 -40.58
N SER A 58 80.39 -3.82 -41.18
CA SER A 58 79.13 -4.46 -41.57
C SER A 58 78.25 -4.76 -40.35
N PHE A 59 78.82 -5.32 -39.28
CA PHE A 59 78.11 -5.67 -38.06
C PHE A 59 77.66 -4.42 -37.29
N SER A 60 78.54 -3.43 -37.15
CA SER A 60 78.22 -2.16 -36.47
C SER A 60 77.16 -1.37 -37.21
N ARG A 61 77.17 -1.34 -38.55
CA ARG A 61 76.12 -0.69 -39.35
C ARG A 61 74.77 -1.37 -39.13
N THR A 62 74.74 -2.69 -39.25
CA THR A 62 73.54 -3.50 -39.00
C THR A 62 73.03 -3.36 -37.57
N LEU A 63 73.91 -3.34 -36.56
CA LEU A 63 73.53 -3.13 -35.16
C LEU A 63 73.01 -1.72 -34.89
N LYS A 64 73.58 -0.69 -35.54
CA LYS A 64 73.14 0.70 -35.41
C LYS A 64 71.72 0.89 -35.95
N GLU A 65 71.44 0.34 -37.13
CA GLU A 65 70.08 0.33 -37.70
C GLU A 65 69.08 -0.38 -36.76
N TYR A 66 69.51 -1.45 -36.09
CA TYR A 66 68.69 -2.16 -35.10
C TYR A 66 68.47 -1.37 -33.81
N LEU A 67 69.47 -0.64 -33.34
CA LEU A 67 69.35 0.24 -32.17
C LEU A 67 68.45 1.43 -32.47
N GLU A 68 68.63 2.08 -33.63
CA GLU A 68 67.79 3.19 -34.10
C GLU A 68 66.33 2.74 -34.26
N TRP A 69 66.10 1.54 -34.80
CA TRP A 69 64.77 0.95 -34.85
C TRP A 69 64.19 0.68 -33.46
N SER A 70 64.98 0.12 -32.53
CA SER A 70 64.52 -0.13 -31.16
C SER A 70 64.24 1.15 -30.38
N ALA A 71 65.03 2.21 -30.62
CA ALA A 71 64.79 3.55 -30.09
C ALA A 71 63.51 4.15 -30.68
N GLY A 72 63.29 3.97 -31.99
CA GLY A 72 62.03 4.33 -32.64
C GLY A 72 60.82 3.64 -31.98
N MET A 73 60.91 2.35 -31.68
CA MET A 73 59.85 1.64 -30.94
C MET A 73 59.68 2.14 -29.50
N ALA A 74 60.76 2.49 -28.80
CA ALA A 74 60.68 3.08 -27.46
C ALA A 74 60.02 4.46 -27.48
N GLU A 75 60.12 5.19 -28.59
CA GLU A 75 59.40 6.44 -28.88
C GLU A 75 57.99 6.21 -29.46
N GLY A 76 57.53 4.96 -29.54
CA GLY A 76 56.21 4.57 -30.02
C GLY A 76 56.09 4.33 -31.53
N LYS A 77 57.15 4.49 -32.33
CA LYS A 77 57.12 4.24 -33.78
C LYS A 77 57.20 2.74 -34.06
N PHE A 78 56.05 2.09 -34.19
CA PHE A 78 55.95 0.62 -34.30
C PHE A 78 55.86 0.09 -35.73
N ASP A 79 55.64 0.96 -36.72
CA ASP A 79 55.64 0.60 -38.14
C ASP A 79 56.96 1.01 -38.79
N TYR A 80 57.84 0.04 -39.01
CA TYR A 80 59.12 0.25 -39.65
C TYR A 80 59.37 -0.86 -40.67
N ASN A 81 59.46 -0.48 -41.94
CA ASN A 81 59.60 -1.41 -43.04
C ASN A 81 61.09 -1.70 -43.34
N PHE A 82 61.60 -2.82 -42.84
CA PHE A 82 62.96 -3.28 -43.16
C PHE A 82 63.04 -3.82 -44.60
N LYS A 83 63.63 -3.03 -45.51
CA LYS A 83 63.87 -3.43 -46.92
C LYS A 83 65.14 -4.27 -47.16
N HIS A 84 65.87 -4.70 -46.13
CA HIS A 84 67.15 -5.41 -46.32
C HIS A 84 67.03 -6.94 -46.30
N GLU A 85 67.67 -7.60 -47.28
CA GLU A 85 67.77 -9.05 -47.36
C GLU A 85 68.46 -9.65 -46.12
N ARG A 86 67.77 -10.60 -45.50
CA ARG A 86 68.10 -11.22 -44.21
C ARG A 86 69.30 -12.15 -44.35
N LYS A 87 70.51 -11.61 -44.21
CA LYS A 87 71.75 -12.40 -44.33
C LYS A 87 72.09 -13.24 -43.07
N GLU A 88 71.52 -12.94 -41.90
CA GLU A 88 71.85 -13.63 -40.64
C GLU A 88 70.62 -14.21 -39.90
N LYS A 89 70.62 -15.54 -39.68
CA LYS A 89 69.47 -16.31 -39.12
C LYS A 89 69.06 -15.89 -37.71
N ASP A 90 70.00 -15.62 -36.81
CA ASP A 90 69.68 -15.27 -35.42
C ASP A 90 69.10 -13.87 -35.29
N MET A 91 69.62 -12.92 -36.06
CA MET A 91 69.05 -11.57 -36.13
C MET A 91 67.66 -11.63 -36.75
N ALA A 92 67.47 -12.38 -37.85
CA ALA A 92 66.15 -12.57 -38.44
C ALA A 92 65.10 -13.12 -37.46
N ARG A 93 65.47 -14.06 -36.57
CA ARG A 93 64.58 -14.59 -35.52
C ARG A 93 64.25 -13.55 -34.43
N PHE A 94 65.22 -12.73 -34.01
CA PHE A 94 64.97 -11.63 -33.09
C PHE A 94 63.96 -10.63 -33.68
N PHE A 95 64.13 -10.25 -34.94
CA PHE A 95 63.20 -9.40 -35.68
C PHE A 95 61.80 -9.98 -35.74
N GLU A 96 61.67 -11.26 -36.08
CA GLU A 96 60.37 -11.93 -36.12
C GLU A 96 59.67 -11.89 -34.75
N ASN A 97 60.41 -12.12 -33.67
CA ASN A 97 59.86 -12.06 -32.31
C ASN A 97 59.42 -10.64 -31.93
N VAL A 98 60.18 -9.62 -32.27
CA VAL A 98 59.83 -8.22 -31.97
C VAL A 98 58.67 -7.74 -32.85
N LEU A 99 58.59 -8.17 -34.12
CA LEU A 99 57.41 -7.91 -34.96
C LEU A 99 56.15 -8.60 -34.42
N LYS A 100 56.27 -9.84 -33.92
CA LYS A 100 55.18 -10.53 -33.21
C LYS A 100 54.77 -9.78 -31.94
N MET A 101 55.74 -9.27 -31.18
CA MET A 101 55.50 -8.42 -30.00
C MET A 101 54.74 -7.15 -30.38
N ASN A 102 55.16 -6.42 -31.42
CA ASN A 102 54.46 -5.21 -31.89
C ASN A 102 53.03 -5.49 -32.33
N LYS A 103 52.81 -6.59 -33.09
CA LYS A 103 51.45 -7.04 -33.44
C LYS A 103 50.63 -7.40 -32.19
N GLY A 104 51.26 -8.00 -31.18
CA GLY A 104 50.66 -8.28 -29.89
C GLY A 104 50.27 -7.00 -29.14
N VAL A 105 51.16 -6.02 -29.05
CA VAL A 105 50.91 -4.70 -28.44
C VAL A 105 49.75 -4.00 -29.15
N GLY A 106 49.73 -3.98 -30.49
CA GLY A 106 48.61 -3.43 -31.27
C GLY A 106 47.28 -4.14 -31.03
N LYS A 107 47.29 -5.47 -30.83
CA LYS A 107 46.09 -6.23 -30.47
C LYS A 107 45.61 -5.87 -29.05
N TYR A 108 46.52 -5.78 -28.09
CA TYR A 108 46.16 -5.43 -26.70
C TYR A 108 45.67 -3.99 -26.58
N THR A 109 46.22 -3.03 -27.32
CA THR A 109 45.71 -1.65 -27.31
C THR A 109 44.32 -1.53 -27.91
N LEU A 110 44.01 -2.28 -28.97
CA LEU A 110 42.64 -2.38 -29.50
C LEU A 110 41.67 -2.99 -28.48
N GLU A 111 42.10 -4.01 -27.74
CA GLU A 111 41.29 -4.61 -26.68
C GLU A 111 41.07 -3.64 -25.52
N VAL A 112 42.10 -2.92 -25.08
CA VAL A 112 41.99 -1.85 -24.06
C VAL A 112 41.04 -0.75 -24.53
N GLN A 113 41.14 -0.31 -25.78
CA GLN A 113 40.21 0.68 -26.35
C GLN A 113 38.76 0.19 -26.31
N LYS A 114 38.53 -1.08 -26.66
CA LYS A 114 37.20 -1.68 -26.60
C LYS A 114 36.68 -1.77 -25.17
N GLN A 115 37.51 -2.18 -24.22
CA GLN A 115 37.15 -2.27 -22.80
C GLN A 115 36.87 -0.89 -22.20
N ALA A 116 37.67 0.12 -22.56
CA ALA A 116 37.43 1.51 -22.19
C ALA A 116 36.07 2.00 -22.71
N GLN A 117 35.71 1.69 -23.96
CA GLN A 117 34.40 2.05 -24.49
C GLN A 117 33.25 1.37 -23.72
N VAL A 118 33.38 0.07 -23.40
CA VAL A 118 32.39 -0.67 -22.59
C VAL A 118 32.27 -0.05 -21.18
N LEU A 119 33.39 0.35 -20.58
CA LEU A 119 33.41 1.00 -19.27
C LEU A 119 32.71 2.37 -19.31
N ALA A 120 32.96 3.19 -20.33
CA ALA A 120 32.27 4.46 -20.52
C ALA A 120 30.76 4.29 -20.68
N ASP A 121 30.33 3.29 -21.46
CA ASP A 121 28.92 3.01 -21.68
C ASP A 121 28.24 2.49 -20.40
N ALA A 122 28.93 1.65 -19.62
CA ALA A 122 28.46 1.19 -18.31
C ALA A 122 28.32 2.35 -17.31
N ALA A 123 29.32 3.24 -17.24
CA ALA A 123 29.30 4.42 -16.39
C ALA A 123 28.12 5.35 -16.74
N ARG A 124 27.86 5.59 -18.03
CA ARG A 124 26.70 6.38 -18.50
C ARG A 124 25.36 5.73 -18.11
N LYS A 125 25.24 4.41 -18.20
CA LYS A 125 24.04 3.68 -17.77
C LYS A 125 23.82 3.80 -16.26
N ILE A 126 24.90 3.70 -15.46
CA ILE A 126 24.82 3.90 -14.01
C ILE A 126 24.35 5.33 -13.72
N PHE A 127 24.93 6.35 -14.37
CA PHE A 127 24.54 7.74 -14.19
C PHE A 127 23.04 7.98 -14.52
N SER A 128 22.56 7.47 -15.65
CA SER A 128 21.14 7.56 -16.01
C SER A 128 20.23 6.85 -15.00
N SER A 129 20.65 5.69 -14.49
CA SER A 129 19.92 4.96 -13.45
C SER A 129 19.88 5.75 -12.14
N THR A 130 20.98 6.39 -11.75
CA THR A 130 21.04 7.25 -10.56
C THR A 130 20.16 8.49 -10.69
N GLU A 131 20.07 9.09 -11.88
CA GLU A 131 19.16 10.22 -12.11
C GLU A 131 17.69 9.79 -11.93
N GLN A 132 17.32 8.62 -12.45
CA GLN A 132 15.99 8.05 -12.26
C GLN A 132 15.69 7.75 -10.78
N ILE A 133 16.64 7.15 -10.05
CA ILE A 133 16.50 6.88 -8.61
C ILE A 133 16.40 8.18 -7.80
N SER A 134 17.16 9.22 -8.16
CA SER A 134 17.09 10.54 -7.53
C SER A 134 15.71 11.18 -7.71
N SER A 135 15.17 11.14 -8.93
CA SER A 135 13.81 11.60 -9.21
C SER A 135 12.76 10.81 -8.42
N GLY A 136 12.88 9.47 -8.40
CA GLY A 136 11.98 8.59 -7.64
C GLY A 136 12.03 8.85 -6.14
N SER A 137 13.24 9.06 -5.58
CA SER A 137 13.42 9.43 -4.16
C SER A 137 12.75 10.78 -3.85
N ARG A 138 12.83 11.76 -4.75
CA ARG A 138 12.17 13.07 -4.57
C ARG A 138 10.65 12.93 -4.56
N GLU A 139 10.10 12.16 -5.49
CA GLU A 139 8.66 11.88 -5.55
C GLU A 139 8.19 11.12 -4.31
N GLN A 140 8.95 10.10 -3.88
CA GLN A 140 8.67 9.36 -2.66
C GLN A 140 8.68 10.25 -1.42
N SER A 141 9.59 11.23 -1.33
CA SER A 141 9.61 12.20 -0.24
C SER A 141 8.34 13.07 -0.21
N LEU A 142 7.80 13.48 -1.37
CA LEU A 142 6.53 14.20 -1.44
C LEU A 142 5.37 13.30 -1.02
N GLN A 143 5.39 12.04 -1.43
CA GLN A 143 4.35 11.08 -1.07
C GLN A 143 4.33 10.82 0.45
N VAL A 144 5.49 10.79 1.11
CA VAL A 144 5.58 10.68 2.56
C VAL A 144 5.01 11.92 3.26
N GLN A 145 5.26 13.13 2.75
CA GLN A 145 4.65 14.35 3.30
C GLN A 145 3.11 14.32 3.20
N ASN A 146 2.59 13.93 2.03
CA ASN A 146 1.14 13.75 1.84
C ASN A 146 0.58 12.67 2.77
N MET A 147 1.34 11.60 3.01
CA MET A 147 0.96 10.54 3.94
C MET A 147 0.85 11.06 5.38
N HIS A 148 1.80 11.90 5.83
CA HIS A 148 1.71 12.53 7.15
C HIS A 148 0.43 13.36 7.29
N GLN A 149 0.12 14.21 6.30
CA GLN A 149 -1.12 15.00 6.32
C GLN A 149 -2.36 14.10 6.38
N ALA A 150 -2.41 13.05 5.55
CA ALA A 150 -3.54 12.12 5.55
C ALA A 150 -3.69 11.37 6.89
N ILE A 151 -2.58 11.06 7.57
CA ILE A 151 -2.59 10.42 8.89
C ILE A 151 -3.12 11.40 9.95
N GLU A 152 -2.74 12.68 9.92
CA GLU A 152 -3.25 13.70 10.83
C GLU A 152 -4.76 13.93 10.63
N GLU A 153 -5.19 14.04 9.38
CA GLU A 153 -6.62 14.16 9.03
C GLU A 153 -7.42 12.93 9.49
N LEU A 154 -6.86 11.72 9.34
CA LEU A 154 -7.47 10.49 9.81
C LEU A 154 -7.59 10.47 11.34
N ALA A 155 -6.55 10.89 12.07
CA ALA A 155 -6.58 10.95 13.53
C ALA A 155 -7.65 11.94 14.03
N ALA A 156 -7.74 13.11 13.39
CA ALA A 156 -8.75 14.12 13.70
C ALA A 156 -10.17 13.61 13.43
N ALA A 157 -10.40 13.01 12.26
CA ALA A 157 -11.70 12.44 11.88
C ALA A 157 -12.13 11.29 12.82
N ALA A 158 -11.19 10.43 13.22
CA ALA A 158 -11.43 9.37 14.19
C ALA A 158 -11.79 9.95 15.58
N GLY A 159 -11.09 10.98 16.04
CA GLY A 159 -11.41 11.69 17.28
C GLY A 159 -12.80 12.33 17.25
N GLU A 160 -13.15 13.00 16.14
CA GLU A 160 -14.47 13.60 15.96
C GLU A 160 -15.59 12.53 15.93
N SER A 161 -15.35 11.41 15.24
CA SER A 161 -16.26 10.26 15.20
C SER A 161 -16.51 9.69 16.61
N ALA A 162 -15.47 9.57 17.43
CA ALA A 162 -15.60 9.12 18.81
C ALA A 162 -16.48 10.07 19.64
N GLN A 163 -16.25 11.38 19.54
CA GLN A 163 -17.03 12.39 20.25
C GLN A 163 -18.51 12.40 19.79
N LYS A 164 -18.76 12.30 18.48
CA LYS A 164 -20.12 12.22 17.93
C LYS A 164 -20.86 10.98 18.44
N ALA A 165 -20.18 9.84 18.50
CA ALA A 165 -20.74 8.61 19.04
C ALA A 165 -21.06 8.72 20.54
N GLU A 166 -20.19 9.37 21.32
CA GLU A 166 -20.46 9.62 22.76
C GLU A 166 -21.69 10.52 22.97
N ARG A 167 -21.81 11.61 22.20
CA ARG A 167 -23.01 12.47 22.23
C ARG A 167 -24.28 11.71 21.83
N ALA A 168 -24.20 10.89 20.79
CA ALA A 168 -25.33 10.07 20.36
C ALA A 168 -25.72 9.04 21.43
N ALA A 169 -24.75 8.46 22.14
CA ALA A 169 -25.02 7.57 23.27
C ALA A 169 -25.71 8.32 24.43
N GLU A 170 -25.30 9.55 24.73
CA GLU A 170 -25.96 10.38 25.75
C GLU A 170 -27.41 10.67 25.38
N VAL A 171 -27.67 11.08 24.13
CA VAL A 171 -29.04 11.31 23.61
C VAL A 171 -29.88 10.04 23.69
N ALA A 172 -29.31 8.89 23.33
CA ALA A 172 -30.00 7.61 23.43
C ALA A 172 -30.32 7.24 24.90
N ARG A 173 -29.42 7.56 25.86
CA ARG A 173 -29.67 7.34 27.29
C ARG A 173 -30.83 8.20 27.80
N THR A 174 -30.89 9.47 27.43
CA THR A 174 -32.00 10.37 27.78
C THR A 174 -33.30 9.94 27.10
N SER A 175 -33.22 9.44 25.88
CA SER A 175 -34.38 8.89 25.16
C SER A 175 -34.93 7.63 25.84
N LEU A 176 -34.04 6.77 26.37
CA LEU A 176 -34.42 5.57 27.12
C LEU A 176 -35.22 5.94 28.38
N ASP A 177 -34.78 6.97 29.12
CA ASP A 177 -35.48 7.47 30.31
C ASP A 177 -36.89 8.00 29.96
N THR A 178 -36.99 8.78 28.88
CA THR A 178 -38.26 9.31 28.38
C THR A 178 -39.23 8.18 27.97
N VAL A 179 -38.73 7.19 27.25
CA VAL A 179 -39.52 6.03 26.79
C VAL A 179 -39.95 5.15 27.95
N THR A 180 -39.08 4.97 28.96
CA THR A 180 -39.40 4.21 30.18
C THR A 180 -40.53 4.90 30.95
N THR A 181 -40.44 6.22 31.13
CA THR A 181 -41.50 7.02 31.74
C THR A 181 -42.81 6.94 30.96
N GLY A 182 -42.74 6.94 29.62
CA GLY A 182 -43.89 6.74 28.75
C GLY A 182 -44.55 5.36 28.90
N ALA A 183 -43.73 4.31 29.00
CA ALA A 183 -44.21 2.94 29.24
C ALA A 183 -44.95 2.81 30.58
N GLU A 184 -44.40 3.39 31.66
CA GLU A 184 -45.04 3.43 32.98
C GLU A 184 -46.37 4.19 32.95
N ALA A 185 -46.47 5.27 32.17
CA ALA A 185 -47.71 6.02 32.02
C ALA A 185 -48.79 5.17 31.32
N ILE A 186 -48.43 4.42 30.27
CA ILE A 186 -49.35 3.50 29.60
C ILE A 186 -49.81 2.38 30.55
N GLU A 187 -48.92 1.83 31.37
CA GLU A 187 -49.28 0.82 32.36
C GLU A 187 -50.30 1.36 33.37
N LYS A 188 -50.11 2.59 33.86
CA LYS A 188 -51.08 3.28 34.72
C LYS A 188 -52.43 3.49 34.04
N ILE A 189 -52.44 3.88 32.77
CA ILE A 189 -53.69 4.08 31.99
C ILE A 189 -54.40 2.74 31.80
N SER A 190 -53.68 1.66 31.48
CA SER A 190 -54.23 0.31 31.34
C SER A 190 -54.91 -0.15 32.64
N GLY A 191 -54.24 0.02 33.79
CA GLY A 191 -54.84 -0.26 35.11
C GLY A 191 -56.08 0.59 35.39
N GLY A 192 -56.06 1.88 35.02
CA GLY A 192 -57.21 2.77 35.13
C GLY A 192 -58.41 2.33 34.27
N MET A 193 -58.16 1.92 33.03
CA MET A 193 -59.20 1.39 32.13
C MET A 193 -59.80 0.10 32.66
N GLN A 194 -58.99 -0.80 33.23
CA GLN A 194 -59.48 -2.02 33.87
C GLN A 194 -60.42 -1.71 35.04
N LEU A 195 -60.07 -0.70 35.86
CA LEU A 195 -60.93 -0.26 36.96
C LEU A 195 -62.24 0.34 36.47
N ILE A 196 -62.20 1.19 35.43
CA ILE A 196 -63.41 1.76 34.81
C ILE A 196 -64.30 0.64 34.26
N TYR A 197 -63.71 -0.37 33.61
CA TYR A 197 -64.45 -1.53 33.10
C TYR A 197 -65.21 -2.25 34.22
N GLN A 198 -64.54 -2.54 35.34
CA GLN A 198 -65.17 -3.17 36.51
C GLN A 198 -66.34 -2.34 37.06
N ARG A 199 -66.21 -1.02 37.12
CA ARG A 199 -67.29 -0.12 37.58
C ARG A 199 -68.48 -0.12 36.62
N ILE A 200 -68.24 -0.19 35.31
CA ILE A 200 -69.31 -0.28 34.32
C ILE A 200 -70.05 -1.62 34.43
N GLU A 201 -69.34 -2.73 34.66
CA GLU A 201 -69.99 -4.02 34.91
C GLU A 201 -70.86 -4.01 36.18
N GLU A 202 -70.35 -3.42 37.28
CA GLU A 202 -71.13 -3.24 38.50
C GLU A 202 -72.40 -2.41 38.25
N LEU A 203 -72.30 -1.31 37.50
CA LEU A 203 -73.45 -0.49 37.12
C LEU A 203 -74.47 -1.27 36.26
N GLY A 204 -73.98 -2.07 35.31
CA GLY A 204 -74.82 -2.95 34.50
C GLY A 204 -75.59 -3.95 35.36
N PHE A 205 -74.92 -4.57 36.33
CA PHE A 205 -75.55 -5.50 37.28
C PHE A 205 -76.59 -4.81 38.16
N ILE A 206 -76.28 -3.63 38.70
CA ILE A 206 -77.22 -2.84 39.52
C ILE A 206 -78.44 -2.43 38.70
N SER A 207 -78.23 -1.95 37.47
CA SER A 207 -79.32 -1.55 36.56
C SER A 207 -80.25 -2.72 36.23
N ALA A 208 -79.69 -3.89 35.94
CA ALA A 208 -80.47 -5.11 35.71
C ALA A 208 -81.32 -5.49 36.94
N LYS A 209 -80.75 -5.37 38.15
CA LYS A 209 -81.47 -5.64 39.40
C LYS A 209 -82.59 -4.63 39.67
N ILE A 210 -82.39 -3.35 39.34
CA ILE A 210 -83.46 -2.34 39.41
C ILE A 210 -84.57 -2.69 38.42
N GLY A 211 -84.23 -3.10 37.19
CA GLY A 211 -85.21 -3.54 36.19
C GLY A 211 -86.13 -4.65 36.70
N GLN A 212 -85.56 -5.68 37.36
CA GLN A 212 -86.33 -6.76 37.98
C GLN A 212 -87.28 -6.25 39.08
N ILE A 213 -86.85 -5.29 39.90
CA ILE A 213 -87.70 -4.71 40.96
C ILE A 213 -88.85 -3.91 40.33
N VAL A 214 -88.58 -3.12 39.30
CA VAL A 214 -89.59 -2.30 38.62
C VAL A 214 -90.65 -3.18 37.95
N GLU A 215 -90.25 -4.31 37.37
CA GLU A 215 -91.18 -5.30 36.80
C GLU A 215 -92.11 -5.91 37.86
N VAL A 216 -91.59 -6.21 39.06
CA VAL A 216 -92.40 -6.64 40.20
C VAL A 216 -93.39 -5.55 40.63
N ILE A 217 -92.97 -4.27 40.68
CA ILE A 217 -93.85 -3.16 41.05
C ILE A 217 -94.96 -2.95 40.01
N ASP A 218 -94.65 -3.03 38.71
CA ASP A 218 -95.65 -2.94 37.63
C ASP A 218 -96.67 -4.08 37.75
N SER A 219 -96.21 -5.31 38.06
CA SER A 219 -97.09 -6.43 38.36
C SER A 219 -97.99 -6.17 39.58
N ILE A 220 -97.45 -5.60 40.67
CA ILE A 220 -98.24 -5.23 41.86
C ILE A 220 -99.26 -4.14 41.53
N ALA A 221 -98.88 -3.13 40.74
CA ALA A 221 -99.79 -2.08 40.29
C ALA A 221 -100.93 -2.66 39.45
N GLY A 222 -100.62 -3.57 38.52
CA GLY A 222 -101.63 -4.29 37.73
C GLY A 222 -102.59 -5.13 38.58
N GLN A 223 -102.07 -5.87 39.57
CA GLN A 223 -102.89 -6.61 40.54
C GLN A 223 -103.76 -5.69 41.40
N THR A 224 -103.21 -4.57 41.87
CA THR A 224 -103.94 -3.58 42.67
C THR A 224 -105.05 -2.93 41.86
N ASN A 225 -104.80 -2.64 40.58
CA ASN A 225 -105.80 -2.11 39.66
C ASN A 225 -106.97 -3.09 39.46
N LEU A 226 -106.68 -4.38 39.30
CA LEU A 226 -107.69 -5.43 39.21
C LEU A 226 -108.50 -5.60 40.52
N LEU A 227 -107.82 -5.56 41.67
CA LEU A 227 -108.48 -5.60 42.98
C LEU A 227 -109.41 -4.40 43.19
N ALA A 228 -108.96 -3.21 42.84
CA ALA A 228 -109.74 -1.97 42.92
C ALA A 228 -110.96 -2.01 41.99
N LEU A 229 -110.80 -2.52 40.77
CA LEU A 229 -111.92 -2.73 39.85
C LEU A 229 -112.97 -3.70 40.42
N ASN A 230 -112.53 -4.82 40.98
CA ASN A 230 -113.43 -5.79 41.64
C ASN A 230 -114.15 -5.15 42.83
N ALA A 231 -113.46 -4.34 43.63
CA ALA A 231 -114.05 -3.60 44.73
C ALA A 231 -115.09 -2.56 44.26
N ALA A 232 -114.82 -1.85 43.16
CA ALA A 232 -115.77 -0.90 42.57
C ALA A 232 -117.03 -1.61 42.04
N ILE A 233 -116.88 -2.78 41.42
CA ILE A 233 -118.00 -3.63 40.98
C ILE A 233 -118.87 -4.06 42.18
N GLU A 234 -118.25 -4.55 43.26
CA GLU A 234 -118.99 -5.01 44.43
C GLU A 234 -119.63 -3.84 45.21
N ALA A 235 -118.99 -2.67 45.23
CA ALA A 235 -119.55 -1.45 45.78
C ALA A 235 -120.79 -0.98 44.99
N ALA A 236 -120.76 -1.07 43.65
CA ALA A 236 -121.93 -0.80 42.81
C ALA A 236 -123.06 -1.81 43.07
N ARG A 237 -122.71 -3.08 43.32
CA ARG A 237 -123.66 -4.16 43.64
C ARG A 237 -124.37 -3.96 44.98
N ALA A 238 -123.70 -3.36 45.96
CA ALA A 238 -124.26 -3.03 47.27
C ALA A 238 -125.21 -1.80 47.28
N GLY A 239 -125.39 -1.12 46.13
CA GLY A 239 -126.32 -0.01 45.98
C GLY A 239 -125.97 1.20 46.86
N ASP A 240 -126.95 1.74 47.59
CA ASP A 240 -126.77 2.94 48.42
C ASP A 240 -125.79 2.75 49.59
N HIS A 241 -125.65 1.53 50.11
CA HIS A 241 -124.71 1.22 51.20
C HIS A 241 -123.25 1.16 50.72
N GLY A 242 -123.00 0.98 49.42
CA GLY A 242 -121.67 0.85 48.84
C GLY A 242 -121.00 2.15 48.39
N LYS A 243 -121.72 3.30 48.43
CA LYS A 243 -121.24 4.58 47.88
C LYS A 243 -119.90 5.05 48.44
N GLY A 244 -119.68 4.90 49.74
CA GLY A 244 -118.38 5.26 50.36
C GLY A 244 -117.24 4.34 49.93
N PHE A 245 -117.52 3.04 49.76
CA PHE A 245 -116.56 2.05 49.28
C PHE A 245 -116.21 2.25 47.80
N ALA A 246 -117.18 2.66 46.98
CA ALA A 246 -116.97 2.94 45.56
C ALA A 246 -115.95 4.07 45.34
N VAL A 247 -116.02 5.14 46.15
CA VAL A 247 -115.06 6.26 46.07
C VAL A 247 -113.64 5.80 46.43
N VAL A 248 -113.49 5.00 47.48
CA VAL A 248 -112.18 4.45 47.86
C VAL A 248 -111.64 3.53 46.76
N ALA A 249 -112.48 2.67 46.18
CA ALA A 249 -112.08 1.77 45.10
C ALA A 249 -111.60 2.54 43.85
N ASP A 250 -112.29 3.61 43.45
CA ASP A 250 -111.85 4.44 42.33
C ASP A 250 -110.54 5.20 42.61
N GLU A 251 -110.34 5.68 43.84
CA GLU A 251 -109.08 6.34 44.22
C GLU A 251 -107.90 5.34 44.22
N VAL A 252 -108.11 4.12 44.74
CA VAL A 252 -107.09 3.05 44.68
C VAL A 252 -106.79 2.65 43.23
N ARG A 253 -107.82 2.57 42.37
CA ARG A 253 -107.66 2.29 40.93
C ARG A 253 -106.79 3.36 40.26
N LYS A 254 -107.09 4.63 40.49
CA LYS A 254 -106.34 5.76 39.95
C LYS A 254 -104.89 5.80 40.45
N LEU A 255 -104.66 5.44 41.72
CA LEU A 255 -103.33 5.32 42.30
C LEU A 255 -102.54 4.18 41.63
N ALA A 256 -103.18 3.04 41.38
CA ALA A 256 -102.59 1.91 40.68
C ALA A 256 -102.24 2.24 39.23
N GLU A 257 -103.12 2.92 38.48
CA GLU A 257 -102.85 3.40 37.11
C GLU A 257 -101.67 4.40 37.09
N THR A 258 -101.62 5.31 38.06
CA THR A 258 -100.51 6.27 38.20
C THR A 258 -99.20 5.56 38.50
N SER A 259 -99.21 4.56 39.38
CA SER A 259 -98.04 3.73 39.69
C SER A 259 -97.57 2.90 38.48
N GLY A 260 -98.50 2.33 37.71
CA GLY A 260 -98.20 1.64 36.46
C GLY A 260 -97.59 2.55 35.38
N LYS A 261 -98.03 3.81 35.31
CA LYS A 261 -97.42 4.78 34.40
C LYS A 261 -95.99 5.15 34.85
N ALA A 262 -95.80 5.41 36.14
CA ALA A 262 -94.49 5.75 36.70
C ALA A 262 -93.48 4.59 36.54
N THR A 263 -93.91 3.34 36.77
CA THR A 263 -93.05 2.16 36.56
C THR A 263 -92.64 2.01 35.09
N LYS A 264 -93.53 2.24 34.12
CA LYS A 264 -93.15 2.25 32.69
C LYS A 264 -92.11 3.32 32.35
N GLU A 265 -92.24 4.52 32.92
CA GLU A 265 -91.25 5.58 32.75
C GLU A 265 -89.90 5.18 33.35
N ILE A 266 -89.89 4.55 34.54
CA ILE A 266 -88.67 4.03 35.16
C ILE A 266 -88.06 2.89 34.32
N THR A 267 -88.87 1.98 33.79
CA THR A 267 -88.39 0.90 32.90
C THR A 267 -87.66 1.47 31.70
N ALA A 268 -88.20 2.49 31.04
CA ALA A 268 -87.54 3.15 29.92
C ALA A 268 -86.17 3.75 30.32
N LEU A 269 -86.09 4.38 31.50
CA LEU A 269 -84.83 4.90 32.03
C LEU A 269 -83.80 3.80 32.32
N VAL A 270 -84.22 2.69 32.94
CA VAL A 270 -83.36 1.54 33.25
C VAL A 270 -82.83 0.89 31.97
N THR A 271 -83.68 0.72 30.95
CA THR A 271 -83.25 0.22 29.64
C THR A 271 -82.22 1.16 29.00
N GLY A 272 -82.46 2.47 29.03
CA GLY A 272 -81.50 3.45 28.51
C GLY A 272 -80.15 3.45 29.24
N ILE A 273 -80.16 3.25 30.57
CA ILE A 273 -78.93 3.05 31.36
C ILE A 273 -78.22 1.75 30.94
N GLY A 274 -78.97 0.68 30.71
CA GLY A 274 -78.44 -0.60 30.24
C GLY A 274 -77.74 -0.49 28.88
N GLU A 275 -78.36 0.19 27.92
CA GLU A 275 -77.76 0.45 26.61
C GLU A 275 -76.50 1.34 26.72
N SER A 276 -76.57 2.39 27.54
CA SER A 276 -75.43 3.30 27.76
C SER A 276 -74.25 2.61 28.44
N THR A 277 -74.51 1.74 29.42
CA THR A 277 -73.47 0.96 30.11
C THR A 277 -72.84 -0.08 29.18
N ALA A 278 -73.62 -0.76 28.34
CA ALA A 278 -73.11 -1.67 27.32
C ALA A 278 -72.21 -0.95 26.30
N ALA A 279 -72.64 0.22 25.82
CA ALA A 279 -71.84 1.06 24.93
C ALA A 279 -70.52 1.51 25.60
N ALA A 280 -70.58 1.95 26.86
CA ALA A 280 -69.40 2.35 27.63
C ALA A 280 -68.42 1.18 27.84
N ALA A 281 -68.93 -0.03 28.14
CA ALA A 281 -68.10 -1.22 28.30
C ALA A 281 -67.35 -1.58 27.00
N SER A 282 -68.02 -1.46 25.85
CA SER A 282 -67.40 -1.67 24.54
C SER A 282 -66.29 -0.66 24.25
N ALA A 283 -66.54 0.63 24.54
CA ALA A 283 -65.55 1.68 24.37
C ALA A 283 -64.31 1.49 25.26
N VAL A 284 -64.51 1.10 26.53
CA VAL A 284 -63.41 0.80 27.45
C VAL A 284 -62.62 -0.42 27.00
N LYS A 285 -63.29 -1.48 26.50
CA LYS A 285 -62.61 -2.67 25.95
C LYS A 285 -61.71 -2.31 24.75
N GLN A 286 -62.14 -1.41 23.87
CA GLN A 286 -61.28 -0.87 22.82
C GLN A 286 -60.12 -0.06 23.39
N GLY A 287 -60.36 0.76 24.42
CA GLY A 287 -59.31 1.51 25.12
C GLY A 287 -58.24 0.62 25.76
N VAL A 288 -58.62 -0.51 26.35
CA VAL A 288 -57.69 -1.53 26.86
C VAL A 288 -56.84 -2.11 25.72
N ALA A 289 -57.46 -2.50 24.61
CA ALA A 289 -56.71 -3.05 23.47
C ALA A 289 -55.70 -2.04 22.88
N LEU A 290 -56.06 -0.76 22.78
CA LEU A 290 -55.18 0.31 22.30
C LEU A 290 -54.00 0.57 23.26
N THR A 291 -54.26 0.54 24.58
CA THR A 291 -53.20 0.74 25.58
C THR A 291 -52.24 -0.45 25.64
N GLU A 292 -52.72 -1.69 25.47
CA GLU A 292 -51.85 -2.87 25.34
C GLU A 292 -50.94 -2.79 24.11
N GLU A 293 -51.48 -2.35 22.97
CA GLU A 293 -50.69 -2.13 21.74
C GLU A 293 -49.64 -1.03 21.94
N ALA A 294 -50.03 0.12 22.50
CA ALA A 294 -49.09 1.17 22.85
C ALA A 294 -47.97 0.65 23.78
N GLY A 295 -48.32 -0.17 24.77
CA GLY A 295 -47.36 -0.80 25.68
C GLY A 295 -46.39 -1.74 24.98
N ARG A 296 -46.82 -2.48 23.94
CA ARG A 296 -45.91 -3.27 23.08
C ARG A 296 -44.95 -2.38 22.31
N GLN A 297 -45.44 -1.30 21.70
CA GLN A 297 -44.63 -0.37 20.93
C GLN A 297 -43.56 0.31 21.79
N PHE A 298 -43.90 0.74 23.01
CA PHE A 298 -42.91 1.29 23.93
C PHE A 298 -41.79 0.29 24.27
N ARG A 299 -42.12 -1.00 24.50
CA ARG A 299 -41.10 -2.04 24.73
C ARG A 299 -40.18 -2.25 23.53
N GLU A 300 -40.73 -2.22 22.32
CA GLU A 300 -39.94 -2.31 21.09
C GLU A 300 -39.01 -1.10 20.92
N ILE A 301 -39.52 0.11 21.17
CA ILE A 301 -38.71 1.34 21.16
C ILE A 301 -37.57 1.26 22.20
N THR A 302 -37.84 0.77 23.41
CA THR A 302 -36.81 0.53 24.43
C THR A 302 -35.68 -0.36 23.91
N ALA A 303 -36.03 -1.47 23.25
CA ALA A 303 -35.03 -2.39 22.68
C ALA A 303 -34.20 -1.75 21.56
N LEU A 304 -34.84 -0.95 20.69
CA LEU A 304 -34.14 -0.21 19.62
C LEU A 304 -33.17 0.84 20.18
N ILE A 305 -33.56 1.56 21.23
CA ILE A 305 -32.70 2.55 21.88
C ILE A 305 -31.51 1.87 22.56
N GLN A 306 -31.73 0.72 23.23
CA GLN A 306 -30.64 -0.07 23.83
C GLN A 306 -29.65 -0.58 22.78
N ASN A 307 -30.13 -1.05 21.63
CA ASN A 307 -29.28 -1.42 20.51
C ASN A 307 -28.46 -0.22 20.00
N THR A 308 -29.11 0.93 19.84
CA THR A 308 -28.46 2.18 19.44
C THR A 308 -27.34 2.56 20.41
N LEU A 309 -27.57 2.45 21.72
CA LEU A 309 -26.55 2.67 22.76
C LEU A 309 -25.34 1.75 22.58
N ASP A 310 -25.55 0.44 22.40
CA ASP A 310 -24.48 -0.54 22.18
C ASP A 310 -23.66 -0.21 20.92
N VAL A 311 -24.34 0.12 19.81
CA VAL A 311 -23.67 0.51 18.56
C VAL A 311 -22.83 1.78 18.76
N MET A 312 -23.37 2.81 19.41
CA MET A 312 -22.63 4.05 19.66
C MET A 312 -21.41 3.83 20.55
N MET A 313 -21.51 2.99 21.59
CA MET A 313 -20.34 2.63 22.41
C MET A 313 -19.27 1.90 21.59
N LYS A 314 -19.67 0.98 20.71
CA LYS A 314 -18.75 0.27 19.81
C LYS A 314 -18.07 1.23 18.82
N ILE A 315 -18.80 2.18 18.24
CA ILE A 315 -18.24 3.21 17.37
C ILE A 315 -17.23 4.05 18.15
N SER A 316 -17.60 4.59 19.31
CA SER A 316 -16.67 5.38 20.14
C SER A 316 -15.38 4.63 20.47
N LYS A 317 -15.48 3.36 20.85
CA LYS A 317 -14.31 2.51 21.13
C LYS A 317 -13.46 2.28 19.88
N LYS A 318 -14.08 1.96 18.75
CA LYS A 318 -13.36 1.69 17.50
C LYS A 318 -12.68 2.94 16.97
N SER A 319 -13.37 4.09 16.98
CA SER A 319 -12.80 5.36 16.54
C SER A 319 -11.63 5.79 17.43
N ARG A 320 -11.68 5.56 18.75
CA ARG A 320 -10.51 5.76 19.63
C ARG A 320 -9.33 4.86 19.25
N HIS A 321 -9.60 3.59 18.98
CA HIS A 321 -8.56 2.67 18.55
C HIS A 321 -7.95 3.04 17.19
N GLU A 322 -8.77 3.53 16.25
CA GLU A 322 -8.30 4.07 14.96
C GLU A 322 -7.39 5.28 15.18
N ALA A 323 -7.78 6.21 16.06
CA ALA A 323 -6.96 7.37 16.43
C ALA A 323 -5.62 6.94 17.04
N GLU A 324 -5.61 5.98 17.98
CA GLU A 324 -4.36 5.43 18.56
C GLU A 324 -3.49 4.73 17.51
N SER A 325 -4.10 3.99 16.59
CA SER A 325 -3.40 3.24 15.54
C SER A 325 -2.70 4.16 14.53
N THR A 326 -3.14 5.41 14.38
CA THR A 326 -2.45 6.40 13.54
C THR A 326 -1.00 6.62 13.97
N GLY A 327 -0.68 6.50 15.26
CA GLY A 327 0.70 6.59 15.75
C GLY A 327 1.62 5.51 15.15
N THR A 328 1.08 4.32 14.87
CA THR A 328 1.84 3.27 14.18
C THR A 328 2.09 3.63 12.71
N LEU A 329 1.13 4.28 12.05
CA LEU A 329 1.29 4.76 10.67
C LEU A 329 2.33 5.87 10.57
N VAL A 330 2.42 6.76 11.57
CA VAL A 330 3.47 7.78 11.65
C VAL A 330 4.85 7.11 11.66
N ASN A 331 5.06 6.10 12.50
CA ASN A 331 6.34 5.37 12.56
C ASN A 331 6.70 4.71 11.23
N VAL A 332 5.71 4.17 10.50
CA VAL A 332 5.91 3.60 9.17
C VAL A 332 6.32 4.69 8.16
N ALA A 333 5.64 5.83 8.17
CA ALA A 333 5.97 6.97 7.31
C ALA A 333 7.39 7.49 7.58
N GLU A 334 7.80 7.59 8.85
CA GLU A 334 9.16 7.98 9.25
C GLU A 334 10.22 6.97 8.78
N SER A 335 9.91 5.68 8.84
CA SER A 335 10.80 4.63 8.33
C SER A 335 10.99 4.75 6.82
N ILE A 336 9.91 4.98 6.06
CA ILE A 336 9.97 5.23 4.63
C ILE A 336 10.79 6.51 4.34
N ALA A 337 10.60 7.57 5.12
CA ALA A 337 11.37 8.81 4.99
C ALA A 337 12.88 8.58 5.21
N ALA A 338 13.24 7.73 6.19
CA ALA A 338 14.62 7.38 6.46
C ALA A 338 15.26 6.62 5.28
N VAL A 339 14.59 5.58 4.78
CA VAL A 339 15.06 4.81 3.61
C VAL A 339 15.17 5.69 2.37
N THR A 340 14.22 6.61 2.17
CA THR A 340 14.25 7.55 1.04
C THR A 340 15.45 8.49 1.11
N ARG A 341 15.79 8.99 2.31
CA ARG A 341 16.98 9.83 2.52
C ARG A 341 18.28 9.05 2.29
N GLU A 342 18.33 7.81 2.75
CA GLU A 342 19.48 6.92 2.53
C GLU A 342 19.66 6.61 1.05
N ALA A 343 18.59 6.29 0.33
CA ALA A 343 18.60 6.07 -1.11
C ALA A 343 19.09 7.31 -1.87
N ALA A 344 18.62 8.50 -1.51
CA ALA A 344 19.09 9.76 -2.11
C ALA A 344 20.58 9.99 -1.86
N ALA A 345 21.07 9.75 -0.64
CA ALA A 345 22.50 9.88 -0.31
C ALA A 345 23.37 8.88 -1.09
N SER A 346 22.98 7.61 -1.12
CA SER A 346 23.67 6.55 -1.87
C SER A 346 23.67 6.82 -3.38
N THR A 347 22.60 7.44 -3.89
CA THR A 347 22.50 7.84 -5.30
C THR A 347 23.52 8.91 -5.66
N VAL A 348 23.75 9.89 -4.79
CA VAL A 348 24.77 10.94 -4.99
C VAL A 348 26.17 10.33 -5.03
N GLU A 349 26.49 9.41 -4.12
CA GLU A 349 27.77 8.72 -4.09
C GLU A 349 27.97 7.86 -5.35
N THR A 350 26.96 7.10 -5.74
CA THR A 350 27.00 6.25 -6.95
C THR A 350 27.16 7.09 -8.23
N ALA A 351 26.49 8.24 -8.31
CA ALA A 351 26.65 9.16 -9.43
C ALA A 351 28.08 9.72 -9.52
N SER A 352 28.70 10.05 -8.38
CA SER A 352 30.11 10.48 -8.31
C SER A 352 31.04 9.37 -8.82
N SER A 353 30.89 8.15 -8.34
CA SER A 353 31.70 7.00 -8.80
C SER A 353 31.50 6.73 -10.30
N ALA A 354 30.28 6.87 -10.82
CA ALA A 354 30.02 6.72 -12.24
C ALA A 354 30.74 7.79 -13.08
N GLN A 355 30.78 9.04 -12.61
CA GLN A 355 31.54 10.10 -13.26
C GLN A 355 33.05 9.82 -13.27
N GLU A 356 33.60 9.29 -12.17
CA GLU A 356 35.00 8.88 -12.09
C GLU A 356 35.32 7.73 -13.06
N LEU A 357 34.45 6.71 -13.14
CA LEU A 357 34.61 5.61 -14.09
C LEU A 357 34.57 6.08 -15.55
N ALA A 358 33.69 7.02 -15.88
CA ALA A 358 33.64 7.63 -17.20
C ALA A 358 34.94 8.39 -17.52
N ALA A 359 35.48 9.15 -16.57
CA ALA A 359 36.75 9.86 -16.74
C ALA A 359 37.94 8.89 -16.91
N ILE A 360 37.97 7.77 -16.18
CA ILE A 360 38.99 6.72 -16.33
C ILE A 360 38.89 6.07 -17.72
N ALA A 361 37.67 5.76 -18.17
CA ALA A 361 37.43 5.19 -19.49
C ALA A 361 37.90 6.13 -20.61
N ASP A 362 37.62 7.42 -20.51
CA ASP A 362 38.08 8.42 -21.48
C ASP A 362 39.62 8.53 -21.50
N ARG A 363 40.29 8.48 -20.34
CA ARG A 363 41.76 8.44 -20.26
C ARG A 363 42.34 7.18 -20.90
N LEU A 364 41.80 5.99 -20.61
CA LEU A 364 42.25 4.73 -21.21
C LEU A 364 42.10 4.73 -22.73
N LYS A 365 41.00 5.33 -23.23
CA LYS A 365 40.78 5.49 -24.66
C LYS A 365 41.80 6.44 -25.29
N GLN A 366 42.10 7.56 -24.63
CA GLN A 366 43.12 8.50 -25.08
C GLN A 366 44.52 7.86 -25.12
N ASP A 367 44.90 7.11 -24.07
CA ASP A 367 46.18 6.39 -24.00
C ASP A 367 46.29 5.34 -25.12
N ALA A 368 45.23 4.57 -25.37
CA ALA A 368 45.19 3.60 -26.45
C ALA A 368 45.27 4.27 -27.84
N ASP A 369 44.62 5.42 -28.02
CA ASP A 369 44.68 6.20 -29.27
C ASP A 369 46.07 6.79 -29.52
N LEU A 370 46.78 7.23 -28.47
CA LEU A 370 48.18 7.67 -28.59
C LEU A 370 49.08 6.54 -29.09
N VAL A 371 48.94 5.34 -28.51
CA VAL A 371 49.69 4.17 -28.98
C VAL A 371 49.28 3.80 -30.41
N LYS A 372 47.99 3.86 -30.76
CA LYS A 372 47.54 3.59 -32.14
C LYS A 372 48.11 4.59 -33.15
N LYS A 373 48.13 5.88 -32.83
CA LYS A 373 48.72 6.92 -33.70
C LYS A 373 50.20 6.66 -33.94
N SER A 374 50.90 6.14 -32.93
CA SER A 374 52.31 5.81 -33.02
C SER A 374 52.58 4.55 -33.90
N PHE A 375 51.57 3.67 -34.06
CA PHE A 375 51.57 2.65 -35.14
C PHE A 375 51.35 3.26 -36.54
N GLN A 376 50.55 4.32 -36.68
CA GLN A 376 50.18 4.86 -38.01
C GLN A 376 51.17 5.90 -38.56
N SER A 377 51.86 6.65 -37.71
CA SER A 377 52.82 7.68 -38.12
C SER A 377 54.14 7.15 -38.70
N GLY A 378 54.34 5.82 -38.72
CA GLY A 378 55.45 5.18 -39.44
C GLY A 378 55.18 4.91 -40.94
N LEU A 379 53.98 5.24 -41.45
CA LEU A 379 53.57 5.03 -42.86
C LEU A 379 53.81 6.24 -43.78
N SER A 380 54.21 7.39 -43.23
CA SER A 380 54.57 8.60 -43.98
C SER A 380 56.07 8.82 -43.91
#